data_AF-A0A3D3PR68-F1
#
_entry.id   AF-A0A3D3PR68-F1
#
_cell.length_a   1.000
_cell.length_b   1.000
_cell.length_c   1.000
_cell.angle_alpha   90.00
_cell.angle_beta   90.00
_cell.angle_gamma   90.00
#
_symmetry.space_group_name_H-M   'P 1'
#
loop_
_entity.id
_entity.type
_entity.pdbx_description
1 polymer ?
#
loop_
_entity_poly.entity_id
_entity_poly.type
_entity_poly.pdbx_seq_one_letter_code
_entity_poly.pdbx_strand_id
1 'polypeptide(L)' 'MSRPLASREPSLTARPAWKALQAHYQAMHTLHLRQLFADDPLRGERLSAEACDLYLDYSKNRITHETLPLLVELAEA' A
#
# COMPACT_ATOMS: atom_id res chain seq x y z
N MET A 1 2.98 22.24 35.63
CA MET A 1 2.20 22.03 34.39
C MET A 1 2.69 20.73 33.75
N SER A 2 1.90 19.65 33.84
CA SER A 2 2.32 18.32 33.40
C SER A 2 2.39 18.24 31.88
N ARG A 3 3.57 17.85 31.38
CA ARG A 3 3.88 17.50 29.99
C ARG A 3 2.97 16.35 29.54
N PRO A 4 2.38 16.38 28.33
CA PRO A 4 1.62 15.23 27.84
C PRO A 4 2.58 14.04 27.69
N LEU A 5 2.20 12.89 28.23
CA LEU A 5 2.87 11.62 27.96
C LEU A 5 2.81 11.39 26.44
N ALA A 6 3.97 11.18 25.80
CA ALA A 6 4.01 10.71 24.43
C ALA A 6 3.12 9.47 24.30
N SER A 7 2.32 9.41 23.23
CA SER A 7 1.47 8.27 22.90
C SER A 7 2.27 6.98 23.02
N ARG A 8 1.79 6.02 23.82
CA ARG A 8 2.40 4.70 24.04
C ARG A 8 2.43 3.81 22.79
N GLU A 9 1.99 4.31 21.66
CA GLU A 9 1.99 3.56 20.41
C GLU A 9 3.43 3.41 19.88
N PRO A 10 3.79 2.21 19.38
CA PRO A 10 5.01 2.05 18.62
C PRO A 10 4.99 2.99 17.41
N SER A 11 6.17 3.51 17.06
CA SER A 11 6.33 4.29 15.83
C SER A 11 5.86 3.47 14.63
N LEU A 12 5.36 4.16 13.58
CA LEU A 12 4.82 3.52 12.38
C LEU A 12 5.73 2.40 11.85
N THR A 13 7.04 2.65 11.78
CA THR A 13 8.02 1.71 11.22
C THR A 13 8.39 0.52 12.14
N ALA A 14 7.95 0.56 13.39
CA ALA A 14 8.07 -0.52 14.36
C ALA A 14 6.83 -1.42 14.39
N ARG A 15 5.71 -1.04 13.74
CA ARG A 15 4.48 -1.84 13.72
C ARG A 15 4.67 -3.14 12.91
N PRO A 16 4.02 -4.26 13.31
CA PRO A 16 4.06 -5.51 12.55
C PRO A 16 3.63 -5.36 11.08
N ALA A 17 2.55 -4.62 10.81
CA ALA A 17 2.06 -4.36 9.46
C ALA A 17 3.12 -3.66 8.58
N TRP A 18 3.92 -2.75 9.15
CA TRP A 18 5.05 -2.14 8.44
C TRP A 18 6.13 -3.16 8.11
N LYS A 19 6.45 -4.08 9.03
CA LYS A 19 7.43 -5.15 8.77
C LYS A 19 6.94 -6.12 7.70
N ALA A 20 5.64 -6.42 7.65
CA ALA A 20 5.03 -7.22 6.60
C ALA A 20 5.18 -6.53 5.22
N LEU A 21 4.85 -5.24 5.12
CA LEU A 21 5.08 -4.46 3.89
C LEU A 21 6.56 -4.39 3.49
N GLN A 22 7.46 -4.25 4.46
CA GLN A 22 8.91 -4.23 4.21
C GLN A 22 9.42 -5.58 3.67
N ALA A 23 8.86 -6.70 4.15
CA ALA A 23 9.15 -8.02 3.60
C ALA A 23 8.61 -8.15 2.16
N HIS A 24 7.35 -7.73 1.92
CA HIS A 24 6.73 -7.75 0.59
C HIS A 24 7.49 -6.90 -0.43
N TYR A 25 8.02 -5.76 0.00
CA TYR A 25 8.86 -4.88 -0.83
C TYR A 25 10.04 -5.62 -1.47
N GLN A 26 10.61 -6.63 -0.80
CA GLN A 26 11.73 -7.41 -1.36
C GLN A 26 11.34 -8.14 -2.65
N ALA A 27 10.09 -8.58 -2.81
CA ALA A 27 9.60 -9.14 -4.06
C ALA A 27 9.17 -8.05 -5.06
N MET A 28 8.62 -6.94 -4.58
CA MET A 28 8.02 -5.92 -5.44
C MET A 28 9.00 -4.94 -6.08
N HIS A 29 10.14 -4.66 -5.42
CA HIS A 29 11.05 -3.58 -5.83
C HIS A 29 11.81 -3.85 -7.14
N THR A 30 11.83 -5.09 -7.62
CA THR A 30 12.45 -5.46 -8.90
C THR A 30 11.44 -5.47 -10.04
N LEU A 31 10.13 -5.47 -9.75
CA LEU A 31 9.10 -5.52 -10.78
C LEU A 31 8.97 -4.18 -11.51
N HIS A 32 8.92 -4.27 -12.84
CA HIS A 32 8.68 -3.13 -13.70
C HIS A 32 7.20 -2.95 -13.97
N LEU A 33 6.73 -1.71 -13.96
CA LEU A 33 5.33 -1.39 -14.22
C LEU A 33 4.86 -1.89 -15.60
N ARG A 34 5.74 -1.86 -16.62
CA ARG A 34 5.44 -2.43 -17.94
C ARG A 34 5.10 -3.93 -17.87
N GLN A 35 5.83 -4.69 -17.06
CA GLN A 35 5.55 -6.10 -16.84
C GLN A 35 4.20 -6.28 -16.14
N LEU A 36 3.91 -5.48 -15.10
CA LEU A 36 2.64 -5.53 -14.39
C LEU A 36 1.41 -5.23 -15.29
N PHE A 37 1.56 -4.40 -16.31
CA PHE A 37 0.52 -4.16 -17.33
C PHE A 37 0.48 -5.27 -18.40
N ALA A 38 1.62 -5.85 -18.76
CA ALA A 38 1.66 -6.98 -19.67
C ALA A 38 0.99 -8.23 -19.06
N ASP A 39 1.20 -8.46 -17.76
CA ASP A 39 0.64 -9.60 -17.02
C ASP A 39 -0.85 -9.41 -16.67
N ASP A 40 -1.29 -8.16 -16.49
CA ASP A 40 -2.69 -7.81 -16.24
C ASP A 40 -3.11 -6.61 -17.11
N PRO A 41 -3.54 -6.85 -18.37
CA PRO A 41 -3.98 -5.79 -19.28
C PRO A 41 -5.19 -5.00 -18.78
N LEU A 42 -6.02 -5.59 -17.90
CA LEU A 42 -7.18 -4.94 -17.29
C LEU A 42 -6.86 -4.25 -15.96
N ARG A 43 -5.58 -4.18 -15.57
CA ARG A 43 -5.14 -3.56 -14.31
C ARG A 43 -5.62 -2.12 -14.15
N GLY A 44 -5.69 -1.37 -15.24
CA GLY A 44 -6.18 0.02 -15.25
C GLY A 44 -7.62 0.14 -14.73
N GLU A 45 -8.47 -0.82 -15.07
CA GLU A 45 -9.86 -0.89 -14.59
C GLU A 45 -9.90 -1.44 -13.16
N ARG A 46 -9.15 -2.51 -12.88
CA ARG A 46 -9.15 -3.19 -11.57
C ARG A 46 -8.54 -2.36 -10.44
N LEU A 47 -7.57 -1.49 -10.77
CA LEU A 47 -6.89 -0.61 -9.82
C LEU A 47 -7.31 0.84 -10.05
N SER A 48 -8.62 1.02 -10.10
CA SER A 48 -9.28 2.33 -10.12
C SER A 48 -10.36 2.40 -9.04
N ALA A 49 -10.66 3.61 -8.60
CA ALA A 49 -11.78 3.89 -7.71
C ALA A 49 -12.50 5.13 -8.21
N GLU A 50 -13.83 5.15 -8.06
CA GLU A 50 -14.66 6.28 -8.48
C GLU A 50 -15.62 6.65 -7.35
N ALA A 51 -15.64 7.93 -6.98
CA ALA A 51 -16.56 8.46 -5.98
C ALA A 51 -16.65 9.98 -6.10
N CYS A 52 -17.83 10.57 -5.85
CA CYS A 52 -18.02 12.02 -5.80
C CYS A 52 -17.48 12.75 -7.06
N ASP A 53 -17.76 12.20 -8.25
CA ASP A 53 -17.25 12.70 -9.55
C ASP A 53 -15.71 12.73 -9.67
N LEU A 54 -15.00 11.99 -8.80
CA LEU A 54 -13.56 11.79 -8.87
C LEU A 54 -13.25 10.38 -9.36
N TYR A 55 -12.40 10.30 -10.37
CA TYR A 55 -11.81 9.06 -10.86
C TYR A 55 -10.34 8.97 -10.42
N LEU A 56 -10.02 7.97 -9.59
CA LEU A 56 -8.68 7.69 -9.11
C LEU A 56 -8.13 6.44 -9.81
N ASP A 57 -7.18 6.64 -10.72
CA ASP A 57 -6.39 5.56 -11.30
C ASP A 57 -5.10 5.36 -10.48
N TYR A 58 -5.05 4.26 -9.73
CA TYR A 58 -3.86 3.87 -8.95
C TYR A 58 -3.10 2.68 -9.55
N SER A 59 -3.41 2.32 -10.80
CA SER A 59 -2.80 1.20 -11.53
C SER A 59 -1.33 1.39 -11.87
N LYS A 60 -0.83 2.64 -11.88
CA LYS A 60 0.57 3.00 -12.19
C LYS A 60 1.54 2.84 -11.03
N ASN A 61 1.15 2.10 -10.00
CA ASN A 61 1.98 1.78 -8.84
C ASN A 61 2.47 0.33 -8.91
N ARG A 62 3.61 0.05 -8.25
CA ARG A 62 4.13 -1.33 -8.08
C ARG A 62 3.37 -2.04 -6.97
N ILE A 63 2.11 -2.31 -7.22
CA ILE A 63 1.19 -2.97 -6.29
C ILE A 63 0.60 -4.18 -6.98
N THR A 64 0.36 -5.26 -6.26
CA THR A 64 -0.36 -6.46 -6.72
C THR A 64 -1.61 -6.65 -5.86
N HIS A 65 -2.38 -7.72 -6.13
CA HIS A 65 -3.51 -8.11 -5.28
C HIS A 65 -3.08 -8.41 -3.83
N GLU A 66 -1.82 -8.76 -3.60
CA GLU A 66 -1.23 -8.97 -2.27
C GLU A 66 -0.80 -7.65 -1.62
N THR A 67 -0.32 -6.68 -2.40
CA THR A 67 0.14 -5.39 -1.84
C THR A 67 -0.98 -4.59 -1.19
N LEU A 68 -2.18 -4.58 -1.78
CA LEU A 68 -3.29 -3.76 -1.28
C LEU A 68 -3.75 -4.15 0.13
N PRO A 69 -4.03 -5.43 0.45
CA PRO A 69 -4.34 -5.85 1.81
C PRO A 69 -3.28 -5.44 2.83
N LEU A 70 -1.99 -5.56 2.49
CA LEU A 70 -0.89 -5.17 3.38
C LEU A 70 -0.85 -3.65 3.65
N LEU A 71 -1.16 -2.84 2.63
CA LEU A 71 -1.27 -1.38 2.78
C LEU A 71 -2.48 -0.99 3.64
N VAL A 72 -3.60 -1.69 3.48
CA VAL A 72 -4.81 -1.49 4.31
C VAL A 72 -4.54 -1.90 5.75
N GLU A 73 -3.88 -3.04 5.98
CA GLU A 73 -3.49 -3.49 7.32
C GLU A 73 -2.61 -2.44 8.02
N LEU A 74 -1.67 -1.82 7.31
CA LEU A 74 -0.88 -0.72 7.87
C LEU A 74 -1.72 0.54 8.19
N ALA A 75 -2.76 0.82 7.42
CA ALA A 75 -3.63 1.97 7.66
C ALA A 75 -4.57 1.76 8.87
N GLU A 76 -4.94 0.51 9.16
CA GLU A 76 -5.83 0.13 10.25
C GLU A 76 -5.11 -0.13 11.58
N ALA A 77 -3.85 -0.59 11.53
CA ALA A 77 -3.03 -0.93 12.70
C ALA A 77 -2.34 0.28 13.34
#